data_AF-A0A3D3XDK4-F1
#
_entry.id   AF-A0A3D3XDK4-F1
#
_cell.length_a   1.000
_cell.length_b   1.000
_cell.length_c   1.000
_cell.angle_alpha   90.00
_cell.angle_beta   90.00
_cell.angle_gamma   90.00
#
_symmetry.space_group_name_H-M   'P 1'
#
loop_
_entity.id
_entity.type
_entity.pdbx_description
1 polymer ?
#
loop_
_entity_poly.entity_id
_entity_poly.type
_entity_poly.pdbx_seq_one_letter_code
_entity_poly.pdbx_strand_id
1 'polypeptide(L)'
;MPKSKKQHLTHLLTEYGMILVLILLGIFFSLVTLTEQRPSGKKAGLQIASIVKKRFDKNAHILITSRKLAIDQNFHDTLSGSLTSAGFKHLHSVQGTPRDARAKLNELENQKVELEVILGNQTTVDWLIFEDIKLNFPQLGAPTRIGPSPYKWPNFLKKDNLLNITNQIAVIAIIAIGMTVVIICGGIDLSVGSLIAFSAVLCCLFIQNTAGGLDANAGGMILACVAAIILTGLVGSFTGSMITAFSIPPFIVTLGVMMMASGTAYLMSGGESVYRVPDSFVWLGREASLFGIPNAVFLMMLLYSLAHIMMSRTK
;
A
#
# COMPACT_ATOMS: atom_id res chain seq x y z
N MET A 1 14.24 -49.68 13.32
CA MET A 1 12.79 -49.75 13.57
C MET A 1 12.12 -48.55 12.89
N PRO A 2 11.13 -48.75 12.01
CA PRO A 2 10.45 -47.64 11.33
C PRO A 2 9.63 -46.83 12.34
N LYS A 3 9.88 -45.53 12.44
CA LYS A 3 9.09 -44.62 13.30
C LYS A 3 7.61 -44.73 12.90
N SER A 4 6.73 -44.93 13.87
CA SER A 4 5.27 -45.00 13.66
C SER A 4 4.75 -43.73 12.99
N LYS A 5 3.78 -43.83 12.07
CA LYS A 5 3.13 -42.68 11.41
C LYS A 5 2.67 -41.60 12.40
N LYS A 6 2.24 -42.00 13.62
CA LYS A 6 1.87 -41.07 14.70
C LYS A 6 3.05 -40.23 15.18
N GLN A 7 4.23 -40.83 15.40
CA GLN A 7 5.44 -40.11 15.82
C GLN A 7 5.92 -39.11 14.77
N HIS A 8 5.80 -39.46 13.49
CA HIS A 8 6.18 -38.57 12.39
C HIS A 8 5.25 -37.35 12.32
N LEU A 9 3.93 -37.56 12.48
CA LEU A 9 2.95 -36.47 12.48
C LEU A 9 3.14 -35.52 13.67
N THR A 10 3.36 -36.04 14.89
CA THR A 10 3.64 -35.20 16.06
C THR A 10 4.92 -34.40 15.90
N HIS A 11 6.00 -35.00 15.37
CA HIS A 11 7.24 -34.27 15.12
C HIS A 11 7.05 -33.12 14.12
N LEU A 12 6.32 -33.39 13.04
CA LEU A 12 6.03 -32.41 11.99
C LEU A 12 5.16 -31.26 12.52
N LEU A 13 4.17 -31.55 13.37
CA LEU A 13 3.35 -30.53 14.04
C LEU A 13 4.12 -29.73 15.09
N THR A 14 5.13 -30.32 15.72
CA THR A 14 5.91 -29.63 16.77
C THR A 14 6.95 -28.70 16.17
N GLU A 15 7.62 -29.11 15.09
CA GLU A 15 8.65 -28.29 14.42
C GLU A 15 8.06 -27.28 13.42
N TYR A 16 7.00 -27.66 12.70
CA TYR A 16 6.39 -26.82 11.65
C TYR A 16 5.00 -26.29 12.02
N GLY A 17 4.55 -26.50 13.26
CA GLY A 17 3.22 -26.07 13.72
C GLY A 17 2.95 -24.60 13.45
N MET A 18 3.96 -23.73 13.64
CA MET A 18 3.84 -22.31 13.36
C MET A 18 3.57 -22.02 11.88
N ILE A 19 4.31 -22.65 10.97
CA ILE A 19 4.14 -22.47 9.52
C ILE A 19 2.75 -22.98 9.11
N LEU A 20 2.31 -24.12 9.65
CA LEU A 20 0.97 -24.65 9.41
C LEU A 20 -0.11 -23.66 9.86
N VAL A 21 0.02 -23.09 11.06
CA VAL A 21 -0.91 -22.08 11.58
C VAL A 21 -0.94 -20.84 10.68
N LEU A 22 0.21 -20.35 10.23
CA LEU A 22 0.28 -19.20 9.32
C LEU A 22 -0.39 -19.47 7.97
N ILE A 23 -0.20 -20.67 7.41
CA ILE A 23 -0.87 -21.08 6.17
C ILE A 23 -2.38 -21.15 6.38
N LEU A 24 -2.83 -21.77 7.47
CA LEU A 24 -4.26 -21.87 7.81
C LEU A 24 -4.88 -20.49 8.00
N LEU A 25 -4.18 -19.56 8.65
CA LEU A 25 -4.61 -18.18 8.83
C LEU A 25 -4.71 -17.45 7.48
N GLY A 26 -3.74 -17.66 6.58
CA GLY A 26 -3.77 -17.12 5.23
C GLY A 26 -4.93 -17.66 4.39
N ILE A 27 -5.24 -18.95 4.50
CA ILE A 27 -6.42 -19.57 3.87
C ILE A 27 -7.69 -18.98 4.46
N PHE A 28 -7.79 -18.90 5.79
CA PHE A 28 -8.95 -18.34 6.49
C PHE A 28 -9.23 -16.90 6.02
N PHE A 29 -8.24 -16.02 6.04
CA PHE A 29 -8.43 -14.65 5.58
C PHE A 29 -8.73 -14.57 4.08
N SER A 30 -8.16 -15.45 3.27
CA SER A 30 -8.50 -15.52 1.84
C SER A 30 -9.96 -15.90 1.61
N LEU A 31 -10.50 -16.83 2.40
CA LEU A 31 -11.90 -17.26 2.32
C LEU A 31 -12.86 -16.17 2.82
N VAL A 32 -12.59 -15.60 4.00
CA VAL A 32 -13.45 -14.59 4.63
C VAL A 32 -13.46 -13.28 3.82
N THR A 33 -12.39 -12.97 3.10
CA THR A 33 -12.29 -11.74 2.29
C THR A 33 -12.62 -11.93 0.81
N LEU A 34 -13.19 -13.07 0.44
CA LEU A 34 -13.60 -13.36 -0.94
C LEU A 34 -14.73 -12.43 -1.35
N THR A 35 -14.44 -11.51 -2.27
CA THR A 35 -15.40 -10.49 -2.73
C THR A 35 -15.33 -10.34 -4.25
N GLU A 36 -16.36 -9.72 -4.83
CA GLU A 36 -16.35 -9.40 -6.25
C GLU A 36 -15.37 -8.26 -6.54
N GLN A 37 -14.50 -8.50 -7.52
CA GLN A 37 -13.51 -7.56 -8.01
C GLN A 37 -13.83 -7.22 -9.46
N ARG A 38 -13.64 -5.95 -9.81
CA ARG A 38 -13.72 -5.48 -11.19
C ARG A 38 -12.30 -5.09 -11.65
N PRO A 39 -11.86 -5.51 -12.85
CA PRO A 39 -10.59 -5.03 -13.38
C PRO A 39 -10.65 -3.52 -13.61
N SER A 40 -9.49 -2.87 -13.56
CA SER A 40 -9.32 -1.43 -13.79
C SER A 40 -8.19 -1.15 -14.78
N GLY A 41 -8.13 0.09 -15.28
CA GLY A 41 -7.09 0.54 -16.21
C GLY A 41 -6.99 -0.30 -17.49
N LYS A 42 -5.76 -0.61 -17.90
CA LYS A 42 -5.47 -1.35 -19.14
C LYS A 42 -6.18 -2.71 -19.23
N LYS A 43 -6.24 -3.46 -18.11
CA LYS A 43 -6.88 -4.78 -18.06
C LYS A 43 -8.38 -4.70 -18.34
N ALA A 44 -9.06 -3.69 -17.78
CA ALA A 44 -10.46 -3.43 -18.06
C ALA A 44 -10.69 -3.06 -19.53
N GLY A 45 -9.82 -2.21 -20.08
CA GLY A 45 -9.92 -1.79 -21.49
C GLY A 45 -9.79 -2.98 -22.45
N LEU A 46 -8.83 -3.86 -22.22
CA LEU A 46 -8.66 -5.09 -23.03
C LEU A 46 -9.85 -6.06 -22.90
N GLN A 47 -10.37 -6.23 -21.68
CA GLN A 47 -11.52 -7.11 -21.45
C GLN A 47 -12.75 -6.58 -22.20
N ILE A 48 -13.08 -5.30 -22.06
CA ILE A 48 -14.21 -4.69 -22.75
C ILE A 48 -14.02 -4.73 -24.27
N ALA A 49 -12.81 -4.41 -24.76
CA ALA A 49 -12.52 -4.48 -26.19
C ALA A 49 -12.78 -5.89 -26.75
N SER A 50 -12.42 -6.93 -26.01
CA SER A 50 -12.67 -8.33 -26.42
C SER A 50 -14.16 -8.69 -26.48
N ILE A 51 -14.97 -8.13 -25.56
CA ILE A 51 -16.43 -8.32 -25.53
C ILE A 51 -17.06 -7.60 -26.73
N VAL A 52 -16.67 -6.35 -26.95
CA VAL A 52 -17.23 -5.50 -28.02
C VAL A 52 -16.93 -6.07 -29.40
N LYS A 53 -15.68 -6.50 -29.64
CA LYS A 53 -15.25 -7.13 -30.90
C LYS A 53 -16.05 -8.38 -31.29
N LYS A 54 -16.62 -9.09 -30.30
CA LYS A 54 -17.41 -10.30 -30.52
C LYS A 54 -18.90 -10.04 -30.69
N ARG A 55 -19.40 -8.91 -30.15
CA ARG A 55 -20.83 -8.66 -30.00
C ARG A 55 -21.38 -7.59 -30.95
N PHE A 56 -20.54 -6.68 -31.46
CA PHE A 56 -20.97 -5.54 -32.27
C PHE A 56 -20.26 -5.49 -33.63
N ASP A 57 -20.95 -4.93 -34.62
CA ASP A 57 -20.39 -4.68 -35.95
C ASP A 57 -19.37 -3.53 -35.93
N LYS A 58 -18.45 -3.50 -36.90
CA LYS A 58 -17.42 -2.46 -37.01
C LYS A 58 -18.00 -1.05 -37.28
N ASN A 59 -19.22 -0.98 -37.80
CA ASN A 59 -19.92 0.29 -38.03
C ASN A 59 -20.80 0.71 -36.84
N ALA A 60 -20.77 -0.02 -35.72
CA ALA A 60 -21.48 0.36 -34.50
C ALA A 60 -21.03 1.74 -33.98
N HIS A 61 -21.98 2.57 -33.55
CA HIS A 61 -21.69 3.81 -32.84
C HIS A 61 -21.48 3.52 -31.35
N ILE A 62 -20.25 3.74 -30.90
CA ILE A 62 -19.77 3.38 -29.57
C ILE A 62 -19.41 4.64 -28.80
N LEU A 63 -19.93 4.81 -27.59
CA LEU A 63 -19.50 5.88 -26.69
C LEU A 63 -18.58 5.33 -25.59
N ILE A 64 -17.33 5.80 -25.54
CA ILE A 64 -16.35 5.46 -24.50
C ILE A 64 -16.33 6.55 -23.43
N THR A 65 -16.55 6.16 -22.17
CA THR A 65 -16.63 7.07 -21.02
C THR A 65 -15.51 6.78 -20.02
N SER A 66 -14.88 7.83 -19.50
CA SER A 66 -13.82 7.73 -18.50
C SER A 66 -13.70 9.02 -17.70
N ARG A 67 -13.07 9.00 -16.52
CA ARG A 67 -12.73 10.22 -15.77
C ARG A 67 -11.34 10.73 -16.15
N LYS A 68 -11.03 11.98 -15.80
CA LYS A 68 -9.68 12.58 -15.94
C LYS A 68 -8.74 12.12 -14.81
N LEU A 69 -8.61 10.80 -14.64
CA LEU A 69 -7.66 10.17 -13.71
C LEU A 69 -6.67 9.34 -14.52
N ALA A 70 -5.40 9.29 -14.12
CA ALA A 70 -4.36 8.57 -14.86
C ALA A 70 -4.72 7.09 -15.14
N ILE A 71 -5.36 6.40 -14.19
CA ILE A 71 -5.79 5.01 -14.37
C ILE A 71 -6.94 4.89 -15.39
N ASP A 72 -7.84 5.88 -15.44
CA ASP A 72 -9.01 5.90 -16.31
C ASP A 72 -8.63 6.36 -17.73
N GLN A 73 -7.61 7.20 -17.86
CA GLN A 73 -6.98 7.52 -19.15
C GLN A 73 -6.30 6.28 -19.74
N ASN A 74 -5.52 5.54 -18.95
CA ASN A 74 -4.94 4.27 -19.40
C ASN A 74 -6.02 3.27 -19.86
N PHE A 75 -7.17 3.21 -19.18
CA PHE A 75 -8.33 2.44 -19.62
C PHE A 75 -8.85 2.92 -20.97
N HIS A 76 -9.08 4.23 -21.10
CA HIS A 76 -9.58 4.86 -22.31
C HIS A 76 -8.68 4.60 -23.51
N ASP A 77 -7.39 4.90 -23.38
CA ASP A 77 -6.41 4.78 -24.47
C ASP A 77 -6.23 3.32 -24.91
N THR A 78 -6.24 2.39 -23.96
CA THR A 78 -6.15 0.96 -24.27
C THR A 78 -7.40 0.47 -24.99
N LEU A 79 -8.59 0.90 -24.55
CA LEU A 79 -9.86 0.50 -25.14
C LEU A 79 -10.03 1.11 -26.54
N SER A 80 -9.86 2.42 -26.67
CA SER A 80 -9.98 3.14 -27.94
C SER A 80 -8.96 2.61 -28.95
N GLY A 81 -7.69 2.47 -28.56
CA GLY A 81 -6.65 1.89 -29.40
C GLY A 81 -7.00 0.48 -29.87
N SER A 82 -7.46 -0.39 -28.95
CA SER A 82 -7.82 -1.77 -29.29
C SER A 82 -9.01 -1.88 -30.25
N LEU A 83 -10.00 -0.99 -30.13
CA LEU A 83 -11.17 -0.95 -31.03
C LEU A 83 -10.82 -0.34 -32.39
N THR A 84 -10.05 0.75 -32.43
CA THR A 84 -9.56 1.34 -33.68
C THR A 84 -8.73 0.33 -34.48
N SER A 85 -7.81 -0.39 -33.83
CA SER A 85 -7.03 -1.45 -34.50
C SER A 85 -7.87 -2.63 -34.99
N ALA A 86 -9.06 -2.85 -34.44
CA ALA A 86 -10.00 -3.87 -34.92
C ALA A 86 -10.91 -3.37 -36.08
N GLY A 87 -10.82 -2.09 -36.43
CA GLY A 87 -11.52 -1.48 -37.55
C GLY A 87 -12.87 -0.84 -37.19
N PHE A 88 -13.13 -0.54 -35.91
CA PHE A 88 -14.32 0.23 -35.51
C PHE A 88 -14.17 1.69 -35.94
N LYS A 89 -15.16 2.21 -36.69
CA LYS A 89 -15.07 3.55 -37.32
C LYS A 89 -15.73 4.66 -36.51
N HIS A 90 -16.77 4.35 -35.75
CA HIS A 90 -17.61 5.34 -35.08
C HIS A 90 -17.41 5.32 -33.57
N LEU A 91 -16.20 5.67 -33.14
CA LEU A 91 -15.83 5.77 -31.72
C LEU A 91 -15.99 7.20 -31.21
N HIS A 92 -16.97 7.40 -30.34
CA HIS A 92 -17.18 8.64 -29.60
C HIS A 92 -16.56 8.52 -28.22
N SER A 93 -16.03 9.61 -27.69
CA SER A 93 -15.19 9.57 -26.50
C SER A 93 -15.51 10.75 -25.58
N VAL A 94 -15.62 10.48 -24.28
CA VAL A 94 -15.77 11.51 -23.25
C VAL A 94 -14.89 11.20 -22.04
N GLN A 95 -14.06 12.17 -21.69
CA GLN A 95 -13.17 12.11 -20.52
C GLN A 95 -13.50 13.26 -19.56
N GLY A 96 -14.07 12.95 -18.40
CA GLY A 96 -14.45 13.98 -17.44
C GLY A 96 -15.49 13.54 -16.43
N THR A 97 -16.43 14.45 -16.18
CA THR A 97 -17.51 14.33 -15.21
C THR A 97 -18.83 13.93 -15.89
N PRO A 98 -19.86 13.55 -15.13
CA PRO A 98 -21.20 13.33 -15.68
C PRO A 98 -21.75 14.53 -16.47
N ARG A 99 -21.34 15.76 -16.13
CA ARG A 99 -21.72 16.98 -16.88
C ARG A 99 -21.13 16.97 -18.30
N ASP A 100 -19.88 16.55 -18.43
CA ASP A 100 -19.21 16.45 -19.73
C ASP A 100 -19.85 15.33 -20.57
N ALA A 101 -20.20 14.22 -19.93
CA ALA A 101 -20.97 13.14 -20.58
C ALA A 101 -22.33 13.65 -21.09
N ARG A 102 -23.04 14.47 -20.31
CA ARG A 102 -24.30 15.09 -20.73
C ARG A 102 -24.13 15.98 -21.95
N ALA A 103 -23.11 16.83 -21.94
CA ALA A 103 -22.82 17.71 -23.08
C ALA A 103 -22.54 16.89 -24.34
N LYS A 104 -21.80 15.77 -24.21
CA LYS A 104 -21.52 14.88 -25.35
C LYS A 104 -22.77 14.15 -25.85
N LEU A 105 -23.65 13.70 -24.95
CA LEU A 105 -24.92 13.08 -25.34
C LEU A 105 -25.82 14.06 -26.10
N ASN A 106 -25.94 15.31 -25.63
CA ASN A 106 -26.68 16.36 -26.35
C ASN A 106 -26.09 16.60 -27.76
N GLU A 107 -24.77 16.61 -27.89
CA GLU A 107 -24.09 16.77 -29.19
C GLU A 107 -24.44 15.63 -30.15
N LEU A 108 -24.40 14.38 -29.68
CA LEU A 108 -24.73 13.19 -30.47
C LEU A 108 -26.21 13.13 -30.84
N GLU A 109 -27.10 13.57 -29.94
CA GLU A 109 -28.53 13.67 -30.20
C GLU A 109 -28.82 14.68 -31.31
N ASN A 110 -28.17 15.84 -31.28
CA ASN A 110 -28.29 16.85 -32.34
C ASN A 110 -27.77 16.36 -33.69
N GLN A 111 -26.77 15.47 -33.68
CA GLN A 111 -26.25 14.81 -34.88
C GLN A 111 -27.11 13.62 -35.36
N LYS A 112 -28.19 13.29 -34.63
CA LYS A 112 -29.09 12.15 -34.91
C LYS A 112 -28.33 10.82 -34.98
N VAL A 113 -27.33 10.65 -34.12
CA VAL A 113 -26.55 9.42 -34.01
C VAL A 113 -27.29 8.43 -33.11
N GLU A 114 -27.62 7.26 -33.63
CA GLU A 114 -28.15 6.16 -32.81
C GLU A 114 -26.99 5.43 -32.14
N LEU A 115 -26.94 5.44 -30.80
CA LEU A 115 -25.89 4.76 -30.04
C LEU A 115 -26.26 3.30 -29.79
N GLU A 116 -25.35 2.39 -30.12
CA GLU A 116 -25.55 0.96 -29.88
C GLU A 116 -25.03 0.55 -28.50
N VAL A 117 -23.93 1.15 -28.05
CA VAL A 117 -23.26 0.75 -26.83
C VAL A 117 -22.52 1.89 -26.14
N ILE A 118 -22.62 1.91 -24.81
CA ILE A 118 -21.87 2.81 -23.92
C ILE A 118 -20.88 1.96 -23.13
N LEU A 119 -19.60 2.26 -23.29
CA LEU A 119 -18.49 1.61 -22.63
C LEU A 119 -18.00 2.49 -21.49
N GLY A 120 -17.82 1.90 -20.33
CA GLY A 120 -17.31 2.60 -19.16
C GLY A 120 -16.45 1.72 -18.29
N ASN A 121 -15.65 2.35 -17.42
CA ASN A 121 -15.00 1.63 -16.34
C ASN A 121 -16.03 1.30 -15.23
N GLN A 122 -15.55 0.70 -14.13
CA GLN A 122 -16.39 0.31 -13.00
C GLN A 122 -17.20 1.45 -12.34
N THR A 123 -16.89 2.71 -12.64
CA THR A 123 -17.56 3.89 -12.07
C THR A 123 -18.39 4.63 -13.12
N THR A 124 -17.88 4.77 -14.35
CA THR A 124 -18.56 5.57 -15.38
C THR A 124 -19.71 4.82 -16.03
N VAL A 125 -19.66 3.48 -16.09
CA VAL A 125 -20.77 2.68 -16.64
C VAL A 125 -22.07 2.82 -15.82
N ASP A 126 -21.92 3.05 -14.52
CA ASP A 126 -23.01 3.14 -13.55
C ASP A 126 -23.42 4.61 -13.27
N TRP A 127 -22.99 5.57 -14.11
CA TRP A 127 -23.45 6.96 -13.95
C TRP A 127 -24.96 7.08 -14.19
N LEU A 128 -25.65 7.80 -13.29
CA LEU A 128 -27.10 8.04 -13.32
C LEU A 128 -27.61 8.60 -14.65
N ILE A 129 -26.78 9.39 -15.35
CA ILE A 129 -27.15 9.92 -16.67
C ILE A 129 -27.42 8.82 -17.71
N PHE A 130 -26.92 7.61 -17.50
CA PHE A 130 -27.10 6.49 -18.40
C PHE A 130 -28.26 5.54 -18.02
N GLU A 131 -28.97 5.76 -16.91
CA GLU A 131 -30.12 4.91 -16.54
C GLU A 131 -31.29 5.07 -17.51
N ASP A 132 -31.65 6.32 -17.83
CA ASP A 132 -32.87 6.65 -18.59
C ASP A 132 -32.55 7.34 -19.93
N ILE A 133 -31.59 6.80 -20.69
CA ILE A 133 -31.17 7.42 -21.96
C ILE A 133 -32.33 7.55 -22.95
N LYS A 134 -33.17 6.52 -23.08
CA LYS A 134 -34.29 6.55 -24.03
C LYS A 134 -35.31 7.65 -23.71
N LEU A 135 -35.49 7.97 -22.42
CA LEU A 135 -36.41 9.02 -21.98
C LEU A 135 -35.78 10.41 -22.15
N ASN A 136 -34.51 10.54 -21.79
CA ASN A 136 -33.82 11.83 -21.78
C ASN A 136 -33.25 12.24 -23.14
N PHE A 137 -32.95 11.27 -24.01
CA PHE A 137 -32.32 11.44 -25.32
C PHE A 137 -32.95 10.48 -26.37
N PRO A 138 -34.20 10.71 -26.81
CA PRO A 138 -34.94 9.76 -27.64
C PRO A 138 -34.25 9.37 -28.95
N GLN A 139 -33.43 10.25 -29.54
CA GLN A 139 -32.74 10.00 -30.82
C GLN A 139 -31.50 9.10 -30.67
N LEU A 140 -30.99 8.92 -29.44
CA LEU A 140 -29.82 8.08 -29.19
C LEU A 140 -30.16 6.58 -29.11
N GLY A 141 -31.45 6.23 -29.15
CA GLY A 141 -31.91 4.85 -29.05
C GLY A 141 -31.82 4.30 -27.63
N ALA A 142 -31.59 2.99 -27.52
CA ALA A 142 -31.47 2.28 -26.25
C ALA A 142 -30.09 1.59 -26.16
N PRO A 143 -29.00 2.36 -26.02
CA PRO A 143 -27.65 1.80 -26.02
C PRO A 143 -27.45 0.82 -24.86
N THR A 144 -26.82 -0.31 -25.14
CA THR A 144 -26.43 -1.25 -24.09
C THR A 144 -25.23 -0.71 -23.31
N ARG A 145 -25.28 -0.76 -21.98
CA ARG A 145 -24.14 -0.38 -21.14
C ARG A 145 -23.24 -1.60 -20.93
N ILE A 146 -21.93 -1.46 -21.19
CA ILE A 146 -20.95 -2.52 -20.97
C ILE A 146 -19.82 -1.99 -20.09
N GLY A 147 -19.71 -2.58 -18.91
CA GLY A 147 -18.61 -2.38 -17.98
C GLY A 147 -17.70 -3.61 -17.92
N PRO A 148 -16.59 -3.51 -17.17
CA PRO A 148 -15.71 -4.65 -16.94
C PRO A 148 -16.45 -5.77 -16.17
N SER A 149 -16.32 -7.01 -16.63
CA SER A 149 -16.98 -8.16 -15.99
C SER A 149 -16.34 -8.46 -14.64
N PRO A 150 -17.13 -8.65 -13.57
CA PRO A 150 -16.61 -8.96 -12.25
C PRO A 150 -16.01 -10.38 -12.21
N TYR A 151 -15.06 -10.59 -11.30
CA TYR A 151 -14.52 -11.89 -10.94
C TYR A 151 -14.38 -11.99 -9.41
N LYS A 152 -14.45 -13.19 -8.84
CA LYS A 152 -14.26 -13.37 -7.39
C LYS A 152 -12.78 -13.47 -7.07
N TRP A 153 -12.31 -12.62 -6.16
CA TRP A 153 -10.93 -12.69 -5.66
C TRP A 153 -10.83 -12.17 -4.22
N PRO A 154 -10.02 -12.82 -3.35
CA PRO A 154 -9.83 -12.37 -1.98
C PRO A 154 -9.20 -10.98 -1.88
N ASN A 155 -9.73 -10.10 -1.02
CA ASN A 155 -9.05 -8.84 -0.71
C ASN A 155 -7.69 -9.08 -0.04
N PHE A 156 -7.58 -10.12 0.79
CA PHE A 156 -6.34 -10.47 1.47
C PHE A 156 -5.16 -10.69 0.50
N LEU A 157 -5.40 -11.40 -0.62
CA LEU A 157 -4.39 -11.72 -1.62
C LEU A 157 -4.20 -10.63 -2.69
N LYS A 158 -4.81 -9.46 -2.52
CA LYS A 158 -4.55 -8.33 -3.43
C LYS A 158 -3.10 -7.90 -3.31
N LYS A 159 -2.47 -7.61 -4.45
CA LYS A 159 -1.08 -7.13 -4.50
C LYS A 159 -0.86 -5.95 -3.55
N ASP A 160 -1.70 -4.92 -3.61
CA ASP A 160 -1.57 -3.72 -2.78
C ASP A 160 -1.69 -4.03 -1.28
N ASN A 161 -2.58 -4.97 -0.93
CA ASN A 161 -2.73 -5.42 0.45
C ASN A 161 -1.49 -6.17 0.94
N LEU A 162 -0.96 -7.11 0.14
CA LEU A 162 0.25 -7.87 0.49
C LEU A 162 1.46 -6.95 0.62
N LEU A 163 1.62 -5.97 -0.27
CA LEU A 163 2.70 -4.98 -0.17
C LEU A 163 2.56 -4.13 1.09
N ASN A 164 1.36 -3.68 1.42
CA ASN A 164 1.10 -2.92 2.65
C ASN A 164 1.40 -3.74 3.91
N ILE A 165 0.96 -5.00 3.97
CA ILE A 165 1.26 -5.91 5.07
C ILE A 165 2.78 -6.12 5.19
N THR A 166 3.46 -6.35 4.07
CA THR A 166 4.92 -6.56 4.07
C THR A 166 5.65 -5.32 4.58
N ASN A 167 5.20 -4.12 4.19
CA ASN A 167 5.77 -2.86 4.68
C ASN A 167 5.61 -2.70 6.20
N GLN A 168 4.43 -3.04 6.74
CA GLN A 168 4.17 -3.00 8.19
C GLN A 168 5.01 -4.03 8.95
N ILE A 169 5.12 -5.25 8.42
CA ILE A 169 5.97 -6.31 8.99
C ILE A 169 7.44 -5.89 8.98
N ALA A 170 7.90 -5.20 7.93
CA ALA A 170 9.29 -4.75 7.83
C ALA A 170 9.69 -3.83 8.99
N VAL A 171 8.83 -2.89 9.37
CA VAL A 171 9.08 -2.00 10.51
C VAL A 171 9.20 -2.80 11.82
N ILE A 172 8.27 -3.74 12.06
CA ILE A 172 8.29 -4.60 13.26
C ILE A 172 9.54 -5.49 13.27
N ALA A 173 9.92 -6.05 12.13
CA ALA A 173 11.08 -6.91 12.00
C ALA A 173 12.40 -6.16 12.28
N ILE A 174 12.53 -4.91 11.82
CA ILE A 174 13.70 -4.06 12.14
C ILE A 174 13.84 -3.88 13.65
N ILE A 175 12.73 -3.59 14.34
CA ILE A 175 12.71 -3.46 15.81
C ILE A 175 13.06 -4.79 16.47
N ALA A 176 12.49 -5.89 15.97
CA ALA A 176 12.72 -7.24 16.49
C ALA A 176 14.21 -7.66 16.41
N ILE A 177 14.97 -7.17 15.43
CA ILE A 177 16.42 -7.40 15.36
C ILE A 177 17.12 -6.84 16.61
N GLY A 178 16.83 -5.60 17.00
CA GLY A 178 17.38 -5.00 18.21
C GLY A 178 16.93 -5.74 19.47
N MET A 179 15.65 -6.07 19.55
CA MET A 179 15.09 -6.82 20.70
C MET A 179 15.68 -8.22 20.82
N THR A 180 16.09 -8.86 19.71
CA THR A 180 16.76 -10.17 19.74
C THR A 180 18.07 -10.08 20.52
N VAL A 181 18.86 -9.02 20.32
CA VAL A 181 20.10 -8.81 21.07
C VAL A 181 19.81 -8.63 22.56
N VAL A 182 18.79 -7.85 22.92
CA VAL A 182 18.38 -7.65 24.31
C VAL A 182 18.00 -8.97 24.99
N ILE A 183 17.20 -9.80 24.32
CA ILE A 183 16.72 -11.08 24.85
C ILE A 183 17.86 -12.08 25.01
N ILE A 184 18.77 -12.17 24.03
CA ILE A 184 19.92 -13.08 24.10
C ILE A 184 20.84 -12.68 25.27
N CYS A 185 20.97 -11.38 25.56
CA CYS A 185 21.68 -10.89 26.75
C CYS A 185 20.92 -11.12 28.07
N GLY A 186 19.76 -11.78 28.06
CA GLY A 186 18.95 -12.05 29.26
C GLY A 186 18.18 -10.83 29.78
N GLY A 187 18.06 -9.77 28.98
CA GLY A 187 17.37 -8.54 29.34
C GLY A 187 15.90 -8.52 28.92
N ILE A 188 15.19 -7.52 29.42
CA ILE A 188 13.85 -7.10 28.96
C ILE A 188 13.92 -5.60 28.73
N ASP A 189 13.45 -5.13 27.57
CA ASP A 189 13.35 -3.72 27.25
C ASP A 189 11.91 -3.31 26.97
N LEU A 190 11.35 -2.53 27.91
CA LEU A 190 10.02 -1.94 27.78
C LEU A 190 10.03 -0.58 27.06
N SER A 191 11.20 0.06 26.95
CA SER A 191 11.34 1.43 26.49
C SER A 191 11.25 1.59 24.97
N VAL A 192 11.35 0.48 24.21
CA VAL A 192 11.47 0.48 22.75
C VAL A 192 10.37 1.31 22.05
N GLY A 193 9.12 1.19 22.50
CA GLY A 193 8.00 1.98 21.94
C GLY A 193 8.15 3.48 22.19
N SER A 194 8.54 3.85 23.41
CA SER A 194 8.78 5.24 23.80
C SER A 194 9.99 5.84 23.10
N LEU A 195 11.05 5.05 22.89
CA LEU A 195 12.23 5.48 22.14
C LEU A 195 11.95 5.66 20.65
N ILE A 196 11.06 4.85 20.06
CA ILE A 196 10.57 5.08 18.68
C ILE A 196 9.84 6.42 18.59
N ALA A 197 8.92 6.70 19.51
CA ALA A 197 8.20 7.98 19.54
C ALA A 197 9.14 9.17 19.74
N PHE A 198 10.08 9.05 20.69
CA PHE A 198 11.09 10.06 20.95
C PHE A 198 11.99 10.31 19.75
N SER A 199 12.50 9.26 19.10
CA SER A 199 13.32 9.37 17.89
C SER A 199 12.55 10.01 16.72
N ALA A 200 11.26 9.69 16.56
CA ALA A 200 10.43 10.28 15.52
C ALA A 200 10.22 11.78 15.74
N VAL A 201 9.87 12.19 16.96
CA VAL A 201 9.71 13.60 17.34
C VAL A 201 11.02 14.36 17.15
N LEU A 202 12.15 13.83 17.64
CA LEU A 202 13.47 14.41 17.45
C LEU A 202 13.79 14.64 15.97
N CYS A 203 13.61 13.60 15.15
CA CYS A 203 13.89 13.67 13.72
C CYS A 203 13.04 14.76 13.04
N CYS A 204 11.74 14.77 13.27
CA CYS A 204 10.85 15.76 12.66
C CYS A 204 11.14 17.19 13.12
N LEU A 205 11.48 17.39 14.40
CA LEU A 205 11.86 18.71 14.92
C LEU A 205 13.21 19.19 14.35
N PHE A 206 14.19 18.30 14.18
CA PHE A 206 15.44 18.67 13.51
C PHE A 206 15.23 19.04 12.05
N ILE A 207 14.34 18.33 11.33
CA ILE A 207 14.00 18.70 9.97
C ILE A 207 13.40 20.11 9.93
N GLN A 208 12.42 20.39 10.81
CA GLN A 208 11.76 21.69 10.87
C GLN A 208 12.67 22.84 11.27
N ASN A 209 13.35 22.69 12.40
CA ASN A 209 14.01 23.82 13.06
C ASN A 209 15.42 24.05 12.53
N THR A 210 16.04 23.04 11.91
CA THR A 210 17.46 23.08 11.54
C THR A 210 17.73 22.72 10.07
N ALA A 211 16.92 21.86 9.45
CA ALA A 211 17.14 21.45 8.06
C ALA A 211 16.34 22.28 7.02
N GLY A 212 15.51 23.23 7.45
CA GLY A 212 14.71 24.08 6.55
C GLY A 212 13.24 23.66 6.38
N GLY A 213 12.75 22.71 7.18
CA GLY A 213 11.34 22.30 7.19
C GLY A 213 10.89 21.72 5.86
N LEU A 214 9.89 22.35 5.22
CA LEU A 214 9.32 21.88 3.95
C LEU A 214 10.32 21.92 2.79
N ASP A 215 11.31 22.82 2.85
CA ASP A 215 12.34 22.98 1.81
C ASP A 215 13.62 22.19 2.13
N ALA A 216 13.58 21.31 3.14
CA ALA A 216 14.74 20.53 3.54
C ALA A 216 15.22 19.63 2.39
N ASN A 217 16.49 19.77 2.04
CA ASN A 217 17.12 18.92 1.04
C ASN A 217 17.40 17.51 1.60
N ALA A 218 17.75 16.57 0.71
CA ALA A 218 18.05 15.19 1.10
C ALA A 218 19.15 15.09 2.17
N GLY A 219 20.19 15.93 2.09
CA GLY A 219 21.28 15.95 3.06
C GLY A 219 20.82 16.36 4.46
N GLY A 220 19.99 17.39 4.56
CA GLY A 220 19.42 17.87 5.82
C GLY A 220 18.50 16.83 6.48
N MET A 221 17.69 16.14 5.67
CA MET A 221 16.85 15.04 6.17
C MET A 221 17.69 13.86 6.69
N ILE A 222 18.73 13.46 5.95
CA ILE A 222 19.65 12.38 6.38
C ILE A 222 20.35 12.79 7.69
N LEU A 223 20.83 14.02 7.79
CA LEU A 223 21.49 14.51 9.00
C LEU A 223 20.55 14.49 10.20
N ALA A 224 19.29 14.90 10.04
CA ALA A 224 18.28 14.83 11.08
C ALA A 224 18.00 13.38 11.54
N CYS A 225 17.91 12.43 10.60
CA CYS A 225 17.79 11.00 10.91
C CYS A 225 18.99 10.49 11.70
N VAL A 226 20.21 10.80 11.25
CA VAL A 226 21.45 10.38 11.93
C VAL A 226 21.54 10.98 13.33
N ALA A 227 21.21 12.27 13.49
CA ALA A 227 21.18 12.92 14.79
C ALA A 227 20.17 12.24 15.75
N ALA A 228 18.96 11.93 15.27
CA ALA A 228 17.97 11.21 16.06
C ALA A 228 18.43 9.79 16.45
N ILE A 229 19.07 9.06 15.52
CA ILE A 229 19.64 7.73 15.77
C ILE A 229 20.74 7.81 16.83
N ILE A 230 21.65 8.77 16.73
CA ILE A 230 22.75 8.96 17.70
C ILE A 230 22.17 9.27 19.08
N LEU A 231 21.28 10.26 19.19
CA LEU A 231 20.70 10.66 20.48
C LEU A 231 19.92 9.53 21.13
N THR A 232 19.10 8.80 20.36
CA THR A 232 18.36 7.65 20.88
C THR A 232 19.31 6.50 21.26
N GLY A 233 20.37 6.29 20.47
CA GLY A 233 21.44 5.34 20.78
C GLY A 233 22.20 5.67 22.05
N LEU A 234 22.39 6.96 22.38
CA LEU A 234 22.96 7.39 23.65
C LEU A 234 22.03 7.06 24.83
N VAL A 235 20.72 7.24 24.68
CA VAL A 235 19.74 6.83 25.70
C VAL A 235 19.77 5.31 25.91
N GLY A 236 19.85 4.54 24.82
CA GLY A 236 20.04 3.08 24.88
C GLY A 236 21.36 2.68 25.56
N SER A 237 22.45 3.39 25.25
CA SER A 237 23.77 3.16 25.86
C SER A 237 23.77 3.47 27.35
N PHE A 238 23.09 4.55 27.76
CA PHE A 238 22.86 4.88 29.16
C PHE A 238 22.08 3.76 29.86
N THR A 239 21.01 3.26 29.25
CA THR A 239 20.21 2.14 29.76
C THR A 239 21.07 0.90 29.99
N GLY A 240 21.85 0.50 28.97
CA GLY A 240 22.77 -0.64 29.07
C GLY A 240 23.87 -0.44 30.12
N SER A 241 24.40 0.78 30.24
CA SER A 241 25.43 1.11 31.24
C SER A 241 24.89 1.05 32.66
N MET A 242 23.66 1.52 32.90
CA MET A 242 23.00 1.41 34.21
C MET A 242 22.80 -0.06 34.62
N ILE A 243 22.38 -0.90 33.69
CA ILE A 243 22.17 -2.33 33.94
C ILE A 243 23.52 -3.01 34.25
N THR A 244 24.52 -2.78 33.41
CA THR A 244 25.80 -3.51 33.48
C THR A 244 26.72 -3.01 34.59
N ALA A 245 26.86 -1.69 34.76
CA ALA A 245 27.78 -1.12 35.75
C ALA A 245 27.20 -1.12 37.18
N PHE A 246 25.88 -0.93 37.33
CA PHE A 246 25.24 -0.82 38.65
C PHE A 246 24.42 -2.06 39.03
N SER A 247 24.36 -3.08 38.16
CA SER A 247 23.61 -4.32 38.40
C SER A 247 22.13 -4.09 38.73
N ILE A 248 21.53 -3.01 38.19
CA ILE A 248 20.12 -2.71 38.38
C ILE A 248 19.29 -3.63 37.47
N PRO A 249 18.20 -4.25 37.96
CA PRO A 249 17.33 -5.08 37.13
C PRO A 249 16.87 -4.37 35.84
N PRO A 250 17.00 -4.99 34.65
CA PRO A 250 16.69 -4.36 33.35
C PRO A 250 15.29 -3.77 33.25
N PHE A 251 14.30 -4.45 33.82
CA PHE A 251 12.92 -4.00 33.87
C PHE A 251 12.76 -2.61 34.52
N ILE A 252 13.48 -2.35 35.62
CA ILE A 252 13.37 -1.08 36.36
C ILE A 252 13.97 0.06 35.55
N VAL A 253 15.18 -0.14 35.01
CA VAL A 253 15.87 0.88 34.21
C VAL A 253 15.07 1.21 32.95
N THR A 254 14.62 0.19 32.23
CA THR A 254 13.88 0.37 30.97
C THR A 254 12.49 0.96 31.19
N LEU A 255 11.80 0.64 32.30
CA LEU A 255 10.55 1.31 32.67
C LEU A 255 10.77 2.81 32.95
N GLY A 256 11.84 3.17 33.68
CA GLY A 256 12.20 4.57 33.92
C GLY A 256 12.50 5.32 32.62
N VAL A 257 13.29 4.70 31.74
CA VAL A 257 13.63 5.25 30.42
C VAL A 257 12.40 5.36 29.53
N MET A 258 11.46 4.41 29.60
CA MET A 258 10.17 4.48 28.90
C MET A 258 9.40 5.74 29.30
N MET A 259 9.26 6.00 30.61
CA MET A 259 8.56 7.20 31.11
C MET A 259 9.29 8.49 30.73
N MET A 260 10.62 8.51 30.85
CA MET A 260 11.45 9.64 30.44
C MET A 260 11.30 9.94 28.95
N ALA A 261 11.53 8.95 28.08
CA ALA A 261 11.46 9.12 26.64
C ALA A 261 10.07 9.57 26.18
N SER A 262 9.00 8.96 26.71
CA SER A 262 7.63 9.39 26.41
C SER A 262 7.34 10.80 26.91
N GLY A 263 7.76 11.14 28.14
CA GLY A 263 7.57 12.47 28.71
C GLY A 263 8.32 13.54 27.91
N THR A 264 9.57 13.27 27.55
CA THR A 264 10.38 14.18 26.72
C THR A 264 9.79 14.32 25.33
N ALA A 265 9.37 13.22 24.68
CA ALA A 265 8.70 13.28 23.38
C ALA A 265 7.43 14.14 23.43
N TYR A 266 6.61 13.98 24.46
CA TYR A 266 5.40 14.77 24.67
C TYR A 266 5.70 16.26 24.89
N LEU A 267 6.68 16.59 25.73
CA LEU A 267 7.09 17.97 25.97
C LEU A 267 7.65 18.63 24.71
N MET A 268 8.45 17.90 23.95
CA MET A 268 9.05 18.40 22.70
C MET A 268 8.02 18.60 21.60
N SER A 269 7.00 17.73 21.52
CA SER A 269 5.93 17.86 20.52
C SER A 269 4.81 18.80 20.94
N GLY A 270 4.80 19.27 22.19
CA GLY A 270 3.69 20.03 22.78
C GLY A 270 2.39 19.22 22.89
N GLY A 271 2.48 17.88 22.90
CA GLY A 271 1.31 17.00 22.85
C GLY A 271 0.60 16.93 21.49
N GLU A 272 1.14 17.62 20.48
CA GLU A 272 0.60 17.59 19.12
C GLU A 272 1.45 16.71 18.20
N SER A 273 0.89 16.42 17.03
CA SER A 273 1.62 15.73 15.97
C SER A 273 2.55 16.70 15.24
N VAL A 274 3.80 16.28 15.06
CA VAL A 274 4.85 17.10 14.45
C VAL A 274 4.79 16.96 12.92
N TYR A 275 4.16 17.92 12.25
CA TYR A 275 4.01 17.98 10.78
C TYR A 275 4.97 19.00 10.16
N ARG A 276 5.02 19.14 8.82
CA ARG A 276 5.95 20.01 8.05
C ARG A 276 7.33 19.40 7.79
N VAL A 277 7.33 18.16 7.32
CA VAL A 277 8.48 17.53 6.67
C VAL A 277 8.23 17.48 5.15
N PRO A 278 9.27 17.48 4.30
CA PRO A 278 9.10 17.39 2.86
C PRO A 278 8.37 16.10 2.45
N ASP A 279 7.58 16.12 1.38
CA ASP A 279 6.89 14.92 0.89
C ASP A 279 7.86 13.79 0.53
N SER A 280 9.07 14.14 0.08
CA SER A 280 10.13 13.17 -0.21
C SER A 280 10.64 12.42 1.03
N PHE A 281 10.39 12.90 2.25
CA PHE A 281 10.80 12.23 3.48
C PHE A 281 10.09 10.89 3.68
N VAL A 282 8.85 10.76 3.18
CA VAL A 282 8.08 9.52 3.34
C VAL A 282 8.53 8.40 2.40
N TRP A 283 9.51 8.66 1.53
CA TRP A 283 10.03 7.71 0.54
C TRP A 283 10.39 6.35 1.15
N LEU A 284 11.06 6.33 2.30
CA LEU A 284 11.50 5.08 2.92
C LEU A 284 10.32 4.24 3.45
N GLY A 285 9.27 4.90 3.95
CA GLY A 285 8.17 4.25 4.67
C GLY A 285 6.88 4.08 3.87
N ARG A 286 6.67 4.84 2.78
CA ARG A 286 5.42 4.81 2.00
C ARG A 286 5.62 4.40 0.54
N GLU A 287 6.80 4.62 -0.02
CA GLU A 287 7.03 4.34 -1.44
C GLU A 287 7.55 2.93 -1.70
N ALA A 288 7.31 2.47 -2.93
CA ALA A 288 7.80 1.21 -3.46
C ALA A 288 8.58 1.50 -4.74
N SER A 289 9.90 1.37 -4.69
CA SER A 289 10.77 1.69 -5.82
C SER A 289 11.06 0.47 -6.68
N LEU A 290 11.91 -0.44 -6.19
CA LEU A 290 12.46 -1.55 -6.95
C LEU A 290 11.47 -2.72 -7.00
N PHE A 291 11.09 -3.13 -8.22
CA PHE A 291 10.09 -4.21 -8.48
C PHE A 291 8.71 -3.99 -7.83
N GLY A 292 8.41 -2.77 -7.37
CA GLY A 292 7.20 -2.46 -6.61
C GLY A 292 7.19 -3.04 -5.20
N ILE A 293 8.35 -3.34 -4.62
CA ILE A 293 8.52 -3.75 -3.22
C ILE A 293 8.73 -2.49 -2.36
N PRO A 294 8.11 -2.38 -1.16
CA PRO A 294 8.28 -1.23 -0.28
C PRO A 294 9.74 -1.03 0.13
N ASN A 295 10.18 0.23 0.17
CA ASN A 295 11.58 0.57 0.46
C ASN A 295 12.04 0.09 1.85
N ALA A 296 11.13 0.07 2.84
CA ALA A 296 11.41 -0.45 4.18
C ALA A 296 11.83 -1.93 4.19
N VAL A 297 11.39 -2.73 3.22
CA VAL A 297 11.78 -4.16 3.11
C VAL A 297 13.25 -4.30 2.76
N PHE A 298 13.77 -3.45 1.87
CA PHE A 298 15.20 -3.47 1.52
C PHE A 298 16.06 -3.06 2.71
N LEU A 299 15.64 -2.03 3.46
CA LEU A 299 16.32 -1.64 4.70
C LEU A 299 16.29 -2.77 5.74
N MET A 300 15.14 -3.42 5.92
CA MET A 300 15.01 -4.59 6.80
C MET A 300 15.98 -5.70 6.41
N MET A 301 16.06 -6.07 5.12
CA MET A 301 16.97 -7.10 4.64
C MET A 301 18.44 -6.73 4.86
N LEU A 302 18.80 -5.47 4.64
CA LEU A 302 20.15 -4.96 4.92
C LEU A 302 20.49 -5.08 6.41
N LEU A 303 19.62 -4.55 7.29
CA LEU A 303 19.82 -4.59 8.74
C LEU A 303 19.84 -6.02 9.28
N TYR A 304 18.99 -6.90 8.75
CA TYR A 304 18.98 -8.32 9.11
C TYR A 304 20.30 -8.99 8.72
N SER A 305 20.81 -8.72 7.51
CA SER A 305 22.10 -9.26 7.05
C SER A 305 23.26 -8.78 7.92
N LEU A 306 23.29 -7.49 8.24
CA LEU A 306 24.31 -6.92 9.14
C LEU A 306 24.23 -7.51 10.54
N ALA A 307 23.03 -7.63 11.09
CA ALA A 307 22.81 -8.20 12.43
C ALA A 307 23.15 -9.69 12.47
N HIS A 308 22.81 -10.45 11.43
CA HIS A 308 23.20 -11.84 11.29
C HIS A 308 24.72 -12.00 11.26
N ILE A 309 25.42 -11.20 10.46
CA ILE A 309 26.90 -11.21 10.42
C ILE A 309 27.47 -10.87 11.79
N MET A 310 26.98 -9.81 12.44
CA MET A 310 27.41 -9.40 13.78
C MET A 310 27.24 -10.54 14.77
N MET A 311 26.02 -11.08 14.92
CA MET A 311 25.72 -12.16 15.86
C MET A 311 26.46 -13.48 15.54
N SER A 312 26.73 -13.76 14.26
CA SER A 312 27.51 -14.94 13.88
C SER A 312 29.00 -14.83 14.19
N ARG A 313 29.52 -13.60 14.35
CA ARG A 313 30.95 -13.33 14.60
C ARG A 313 31.24 -12.93 16.04
N THR A 314 30.25 -12.50 16.80
CA THR A 314 30.37 -12.23 18.23
C THR A 314 30.13 -13.54 18.99
N LYS A 315 31.14 -14.00 19.73
CA LYS A 315 31.06 -15.19 20.59
C LYS A 315 30.26 -14.91 21.86
#